data_AF-Q2F6G2-F1
#
_entry.id   AF-Q2F6G2-F1
#
_cell.length_a   1.000
_cell.length_b   1.000
_cell.length_c   1.000
_cell.angle_alpha   90.00
_cell.angle_beta   90.00
_cell.angle_gamma   90.00
#
_symmetry.space_group_name_H-M   'P 1'
#
loop_
_entity.id
_entity.type
_entity.pdbx_description
1 polymer ?
#
loop_
_entity_poly.entity_id
_entity_poly.type
_entity_poly.pdbx_seq_one_letter_code
_entity_poly.pdbx_strand_id
1 'polypeptide(L)'
;MDFHKTHLLPYCCRRSKMHWFPVILVLSAVFSAGNAAKNFRWCTVNADEEKKCEDFKKVLPGLAKIAGVDITPDCVSGPKKEDCMKKIKDNKADFITLDGGEIYQAGKCYDLVPIVAESYGPPEGISYYAVAVA
;
A
#
# COMPACT_ATOMS: atom_id res chain seq x y z
N MET A 1 -28.56 7.97 16.08
CA MET A 1 -27.41 7.60 16.93
C MET A 1 -26.31 8.58 16.58
N ASP A 2 -26.42 9.76 17.17
CA ASP A 2 -25.54 10.90 16.97
C ASP A 2 -24.24 10.70 17.74
N PHE A 3 -23.11 10.69 17.04
CA PHE A 3 -21.79 10.83 17.64
C PHE A 3 -21.29 12.26 17.39
N HIS A 4 -21.91 13.24 18.07
CA HIS A 4 -21.38 14.60 18.11
C HIS A 4 -20.50 14.77 19.37
N LYS A 5 -19.18 14.90 19.11
CA LYS A 5 -18.13 15.50 19.94
C LYS A 5 -17.68 14.81 21.25
N THR A 6 -16.60 14.03 21.12
CA THR A 6 -15.48 13.96 22.07
C THR A 6 -14.15 13.71 21.33
N HIS A 7 -13.42 14.78 21.04
CA HIS A 7 -11.95 14.88 21.20
C HIS A 7 -10.99 13.72 20.78
N LEU A 8 -11.23 12.95 19.71
CA LEU A 8 -10.27 11.90 19.26
C LEU A 8 -10.06 11.74 17.73
N LEU A 9 -9.94 12.82 16.95
CA LEU A 9 -9.29 12.73 15.63
C LEU A 9 -8.18 13.79 15.45
N PRO A 10 -7.02 13.64 16.13
CA PRO A 10 -5.84 14.45 15.83
C PRO A 10 -5.01 13.95 14.63
N TYR A 11 -5.36 12.84 13.96
CA TYR A 11 -4.36 12.15 13.14
C TYR A 11 -4.23 12.58 11.68
N CYS A 12 -5.18 13.30 11.09
CA CYS A 12 -5.06 13.72 9.69
C CYS A 12 -5.62 15.09 9.38
N CYS A 13 -4.83 16.12 9.69
CA CYS A 13 -4.53 17.20 8.73
C CYS A 13 -3.47 18.14 9.32
N ARG A 14 -2.21 18.01 8.88
CA ARG A 14 -1.41 19.22 8.61
C ARG A 14 -0.81 19.12 7.23
N ARG A 15 -1.58 19.58 6.25
CA ARG A 15 -1.14 19.79 4.88
C ARG A 15 -0.08 20.89 4.89
N SER A 16 1.20 20.52 4.99
CA SER A 16 2.28 21.46 4.69
C SER A 16 2.20 21.77 3.20
N LYS A 17 1.85 23.00 2.85
CA LYS A 17 1.90 23.49 1.47
C LYS A 17 3.38 23.52 1.05
N MET A 18 3.76 22.69 0.09
CA MET A 18 5.06 22.80 -0.58
C MET A 18 4.97 23.93 -1.61
N HIS A 19 5.78 24.97 -1.45
CA HIS A 19 5.90 26.07 -2.40
C HIS A 19 6.51 25.58 -3.72
N TRP A 20 5.83 25.83 -4.84
CA TRP A 20 6.29 25.62 -6.21
C TRP A 20 7.35 26.67 -6.58
N PHE A 21 8.59 26.26 -6.83
CA PHE A 21 9.55 27.05 -7.60
C PHE A 21 9.58 26.52 -9.05
N PRO A 22 9.29 27.35 -10.07
CA PRO A 22 9.38 26.94 -11.47
C PRO A 22 10.79 27.25 -12.00
N VAL A 23 11.60 26.24 -12.35
CA VAL A 23 12.81 26.45 -13.15
C VAL A 23 13.04 25.30 -14.15
N ILE A 24 12.58 25.55 -15.39
CA ILE A 24 13.26 25.40 -16.71
C ILE A 24 13.82 24.03 -17.19
N LEU A 25 13.12 23.50 -18.21
CA LEU A 25 13.49 22.92 -19.54
C LEU A 25 14.77 22.07 -19.79
N VAL A 26 14.46 20.82 -20.24
CA VAL A 26 14.97 20.02 -21.40
C VAL A 26 16.39 19.45 -21.39
N LEU A 27 16.46 18.11 -21.41
CA LEU A 27 17.31 17.35 -22.33
C LEU A 27 16.57 16.06 -22.74
N SER A 28 16.37 15.85 -24.04
CA SER A 28 15.73 14.67 -24.61
C SER A 28 16.55 13.41 -24.36
N ALA A 29 16.06 12.52 -23.49
CA ALA A 29 16.64 11.20 -23.28
C ALA A 29 16.12 10.21 -24.34
N VAL A 30 17.04 9.48 -24.95
CA VAL A 30 16.79 8.34 -25.83
C VAL A 30 16.07 7.25 -25.01
N PHE A 31 14.82 6.93 -25.39
CA PHE A 31 14.09 5.82 -24.79
C PHE A 31 14.61 4.50 -25.34
N SER A 32 15.52 3.86 -24.60
CA SER A 32 15.73 2.42 -24.76
C SER A 32 14.47 1.71 -24.28
N ALA A 33 13.72 1.09 -25.20
CA ALA A 33 12.64 0.18 -24.88
C ALA A 33 13.23 -1.14 -24.33
N GLY A 34 13.77 -1.08 -23.12
CA GLY A 34 14.03 -2.26 -22.30
C GLY A 34 12.71 -2.72 -21.69
N ASN A 35 12.48 -4.03 -21.69
CA ASN A 35 11.37 -4.61 -20.94
C ASN A 35 11.66 -4.39 -19.44
N ALA A 36 11.17 -3.29 -18.88
CA ALA A 36 11.45 -2.93 -17.50
C ALA A 36 10.74 -3.92 -16.57
N ALA A 37 11.50 -4.63 -15.73
CA ALA A 37 10.95 -5.47 -14.68
C ALA A 37 9.98 -4.65 -13.83
N LYS A 38 8.79 -5.22 -13.56
CA LYS A 38 7.79 -4.56 -12.72
C LYS A 38 8.19 -4.75 -11.26
N ASN A 39 8.75 -3.71 -10.66
CA ASN A 39 9.20 -3.75 -9.29
C ASN A 39 8.09 -3.25 -8.36
N PHE A 40 7.94 -3.91 -7.21
CA PHE A 40 7.07 -3.41 -6.15
C PHE A 40 7.62 -3.74 -4.77
N ARG A 41 7.25 -2.93 -3.79
CA ARG A 41 7.64 -3.06 -2.38
C ARG A 41 6.41 -3.29 -1.53
N TRP A 42 6.33 -4.45 -0.89
CA TRP A 42 5.27 -4.78 0.05
C TRP A 42 5.65 -4.30 1.45
N CYS A 43 4.75 -3.53 2.09
CA CYS A 43 4.99 -3.03 3.42
C CYS A 43 4.46 -3.99 4.49
N THR A 44 5.27 -4.30 5.49
CA THR A 44 4.97 -5.26 6.58
C THR A 44 4.98 -4.55 7.93
N VAL A 45 4.18 -5.03 8.89
CA VAL A 45 4.05 -4.35 10.20
C VAL A 45 4.69 -5.05 11.39
N ASN A 46 5.16 -6.27 11.22
CA ASN A 46 5.85 -7.03 12.26
C ASN A 46 6.86 -8.03 11.65
N ALA A 47 7.65 -8.67 12.52
CA ALA A 47 8.68 -9.62 12.09
C ALA A 47 8.13 -10.87 11.39
N ASP A 48 6.93 -11.32 11.78
CA ASP A 48 6.29 -12.49 11.16
C ASP A 48 5.82 -12.19 9.74
N GLU A 49 5.23 -11.00 9.53
CA GLU A 49 4.87 -10.50 8.20
C GLU A 49 6.11 -10.26 7.33
N GLU A 50 7.18 -9.69 7.88
CA GLU A 50 8.44 -9.50 7.15
C GLU A 50 9.01 -10.84 6.69
N LYS A 51 9.05 -11.83 7.59
CA LYS A 51 9.49 -13.18 7.25
C LYS A 51 8.63 -13.80 6.13
N LYS A 52 7.31 -13.66 6.22
CA LYS A 52 6.37 -14.14 5.20
C LYS A 52 6.57 -13.42 3.86
N CYS A 53 6.85 -12.11 3.89
CA CYS A 53 7.15 -11.31 2.71
C CYS A 53 8.46 -11.77 2.04
N GLU A 54 9.50 -12.01 2.83
CA GLU A 54 10.78 -12.50 2.33
C GLU A 54 10.68 -13.89 1.70
N ASP A 55 9.85 -14.78 2.25
CA ASP A 55 9.56 -16.07 1.62
C ASP A 55 8.74 -15.92 0.34
N PHE A 56 7.76 -15.02 0.32
CA PHE A 56 6.98 -14.68 -0.88
C PHE A 56 7.87 -14.11 -2.00
N LYS A 57 8.80 -13.23 -1.65
CA LYS A 57 9.77 -12.61 -2.56
C LYS A 57 10.65 -13.62 -3.28
N LYS A 58 11.02 -14.74 -2.62
CA LYS A 58 11.83 -15.80 -3.23
C LYS A 58 11.08 -16.59 -4.30
N VAL A 59 9.77 -16.80 -4.13
CA VAL A 59 8.98 -17.67 -5.01
C VAL A 59 8.26 -16.92 -6.14
N LEU A 60 7.87 -15.67 -5.91
CA LEU A 60 7.04 -14.92 -6.85
C LEU A 60 7.68 -14.71 -8.24
N PRO A 61 8.97 -14.36 -8.39
CA PRO A 61 9.56 -14.15 -9.72
C PRO A 61 9.46 -15.38 -10.61
N GLY A 62 9.65 -16.58 -10.03
CA GLY A 62 9.52 -17.85 -10.74
C GLY A 62 8.10 -18.09 -11.25
N LEU A 63 7.10 -17.82 -10.40
CA LEU A 63 5.69 -17.95 -10.77
C LEU A 63 5.25 -16.90 -11.79
N ALA A 64 5.67 -15.65 -11.62
CA ALA A 64 5.34 -14.56 -12.52
C ALA A 64 5.88 -14.81 -13.93
N LYS A 65 7.08 -15.41 -14.04
CA LYS A 65 7.67 -15.79 -15.33
C LYS A 65 6.83 -16.80 -16.10
N ILE A 66 6.13 -17.71 -15.42
CA ILE A 66 5.18 -18.65 -16.06
C ILE A 66 4.03 -17.89 -16.72
N ALA A 67 3.60 -16.78 -16.11
CA ALA A 67 2.59 -15.88 -16.67
C ALA A 67 3.16 -14.88 -17.70
N GLY A 68 4.45 -14.98 -18.07
CA GLY A 68 5.10 -14.07 -19.01
C GLY A 68 5.34 -12.67 -18.44
N VAL A 69 5.32 -12.51 -17.10
CA VAL A 69 5.54 -11.22 -16.43
C VAL A 69 6.86 -11.27 -15.67
N ASP A 70 7.70 -10.27 -15.88
CA ASP A 70 8.92 -10.09 -15.09
C ASP A 70 8.63 -9.18 -13.90
N ILE A 71 8.80 -9.70 -12.68
CA ILE A 71 8.46 -9.03 -11.43
C ILE A 71 9.64 -9.17 -10.46
N THR A 72 10.06 -8.06 -9.85
CA THR A 72 11.03 -8.07 -8.75
C THR A 72 10.37 -7.50 -7.49
N PRO A 73 9.82 -8.36 -6.62
CA PRO A 73 9.23 -7.93 -5.36
C PRO A 73 10.31 -7.58 -4.34
N ASP A 74 9.97 -6.69 -3.42
CA ASP A 74 10.79 -6.31 -2.27
C ASP A 74 9.92 -6.09 -1.03
N CYS A 75 10.54 -6.07 0.15
CA CYS A 75 9.86 -5.97 1.44
C CYS A 75 10.34 -4.71 2.18
N VAL A 76 9.41 -3.99 2.81
CA VAL A 76 9.70 -2.78 3.59
C VAL A 76 8.97 -2.83 4.91
N SER A 77 9.71 -2.90 6.02
CA SER A 77 9.08 -2.92 7.34
C SER A 77 8.66 -1.54 7.84
N GLY A 78 7.45 -1.38 8.38
CA GLY A 78 6.98 -0.19 9.10
C GLY A 78 6.28 -0.59 10.41
N PRO A 79 6.60 -0.03 11.58
CA PRO A 79 6.15 -0.56 12.88
C PRO A 79 4.64 -0.46 13.11
N LYS A 80 3.92 0.30 12.28
CA LYS A 80 2.46 0.39 12.25
C LYS A 80 1.96 0.54 10.82
N LYS A 81 0.67 0.29 10.61
CA LYS A 81 0.03 0.46 9.30
C LYS A 81 0.05 1.91 8.82
N GLU A 82 -0.05 2.89 9.72
CA GLU A 82 0.10 4.32 9.40
C GLU A 82 1.48 4.67 8.83
N ASP A 83 2.53 4.01 9.33
CA ASP A 83 3.89 4.19 8.80
C ASP A 83 3.98 3.65 7.37
N CYS A 84 3.36 2.51 7.10
CA CYS A 84 3.26 1.97 5.75
C CYS A 84 2.43 2.87 4.82
N MET A 85 1.27 3.36 5.26
CA MET A 85 0.46 4.31 4.49
C MET A 85 1.26 5.57 4.15
N LYS A 86 2.02 6.10 5.12
CA LYS A 86 2.92 7.24 4.90
C LYS A 86 4.05 6.90 3.92
N LYS A 87 4.68 5.73 4.05
CA LYS A 87 5.72 5.28 3.13
C LYS A 87 5.21 5.16 1.70
N ILE A 88 3.99 4.67 1.49
CA ILE A 88 3.40 4.61 0.15
C ILE A 88 3.21 6.01 -0.43
N LYS A 89 2.62 6.92 0.36
CA LYS A 89 2.49 8.33 -0.02
C LYS A 89 3.84 8.99 -0.38
N ASP A 90 4.89 8.64 0.36
CA ASP A 90 6.25 9.14 0.17
C ASP A 90 7.05 8.34 -0.90
N ASN A 91 6.41 7.44 -1.66
CA ASN A 91 7.03 6.56 -2.66
C ASN A 91 8.16 5.66 -2.13
N LYS A 92 8.08 5.27 -0.85
CA LYS A 92 9.01 4.36 -0.15
C LYS A 92 8.50 2.92 -0.01
N ALA A 93 7.23 2.69 -0.30
CA ALA A 93 6.59 1.38 -0.43
C ALA A 93 5.48 1.47 -1.49
N ASP A 94 4.94 0.35 -1.96
CA ASP A 94 3.94 0.34 -3.04
C ASP A 94 2.63 -0.36 -2.63
N PHE A 95 2.71 -1.39 -1.77
CA PHE A 95 1.55 -2.17 -1.33
C PHE A 95 1.46 -2.30 0.19
N ILE A 96 0.23 -2.35 0.69
CA ILE A 96 -0.13 -2.77 2.05
C ILE A 96 -1.55 -3.36 2.01
N THR A 97 -1.83 -4.36 2.84
CA THR A 97 -3.18 -4.86 3.10
C THR A 97 -3.77 -4.17 4.32
N LEU A 98 -5.00 -3.67 4.21
CA LEU A 98 -5.69 -2.89 5.23
C LEU A 98 -7.12 -3.40 5.43
N ASP A 99 -7.62 -3.30 6.65
CA ASP A 99 -9.03 -3.55 6.97
C ASP A 99 -9.92 -2.36 6.54
N GLY A 100 -11.24 -2.56 6.48
CA GLY A 100 -12.21 -1.53 6.08
C GLY A 100 -12.08 -0.20 6.83
N GLY A 101 -11.85 -0.23 8.15
CA GLY A 101 -11.63 0.98 8.94
C GLY A 101 -10.34 1.72 8.59
N GLU A 102 -9.30 0.98 8.24
CA GLU A 102 -7.98 1.49 7.88
C GLU A 102 -7.95 2.01 6.44
N ILE A 103 -8.67 1.38 5.51
CA ILE A 103 -8.85 1.86 4.13
C ILE A 103 -9.49 3.26 4.12
N TYR A 104 -10.49 3.49 4.98
CA TYR A 104 -11.09 4.82 5.12
C TYR A 104 -10.03 5.86 5.55
N GLN A 105 -9.20 5.53 6.54
CA GLN A 105 -8.12 6.41 6.97
C GLN A 105 -7.08 6.62 5.86
N ALA A 106 -6.67 5.56 5.16
CA ALA A 106 -5.70 5.60 4.06
C ALA A 106 -6.11 6.61 2.98
N GLY A 107 -7.37 6.57 2.54
CA GLY A 107 -7.90 7.52 1.55
C GLY A 107 -8.00 8.94 2.10
N LYS A 108 -8.50 9.13 3.33
CA LYS A 108 -8.69 10.48 3.91
C LYS A 108 -7.38 11.19 4.25
N CYS A 109 -6.37 10.44 4.67
CA CYS A 109 -5.14 10.96 5.28
C CYS A 109 -3.95 10.97 4.33
N TYR A 110 -3.83 9.89 3.57
CA TYR A 110 -2.63 9.55 2.82
C TYR A 110 -2.85 9.61 1.31
N ASP A 111 -4.08 9.89 0.86
CA ASP A 111 -4.46 9.96 -0.55
C ASP A 111 -4.21 8.63 -1.29
N LEU A 112 -4.41 7.52 -0.57
CA LEU A 112 -4.25 6.16 -1.11
C LEU A 112 -5.58 5.66 -1.68
N VAL A 113 -5.48 4.83 -2.71
CA VAL A 113 -6.62 4.21 -3.39
C VAL A 113 -6.53 2.69 -3.27
N PRO A 114 -7.57 1.98 -2.83
CA PRO A 114 -7.59 0.52 -2.85
C PRO A 114 -7.66 0.01 -4.29
N ILE A 115 -6.78 -0.93 -4.65
CA ILE A 115 -6.67 -1.48 -6.03
C ILE A 115 -6.90 -3.00 -6.10
N VAL A 116 -6.85 -3.69 -4.96
CA VAL A 116 -7.09 -5.14 -4.83
C VAL A 116 -7.91 -5.36 -3.56
N ALA A 117 -8.82 -6.33 -3.58
CA ALA A 117 -9.63 -6.75 -2.44
C ALA A 117 -9.45 -8.25 -2.18
N GLU A 118 -9.49 -8.65 -0.90
CA GLU A 118 -9.51 -10.06 -0.53
C GLU A 118 -10.88 -10.68 -0.84
N SER A 119 -10.88 -11.94 -1.29
CA SER A 119 -12.11 -12.71 -1.53
C SER A 119 -12.13 -13.92 -0.60
N TYR A 120 -13.16 -14.02 0.23
CA TYR A 120 -13.36 -15.09 1.21
C TYR A 120 -14.16 -16.29 0.65
N GLY A 121 -14.54 -16.24 -0.63
CA GLY A 121 -15.25 -17.32 -1.33
C GLY A 121 -16.77 -17.18 -1.24
N PRO A 122 -17.55 -18.06 -1.91
CA PRO A 122 -19.01 -17.98 -1.88
C PRO A 122 -19.61 -18.45 -0.54
N PRO A 123 -20.71 -17.83 -0.07
CA PRO A 123 -21.45 -16.72 -0.69
C PRO A 123 -20.90 -15.31 -0.44
N GLU A 124 -19.90 -15.15 0.41
CA GLU A 124 -19.46 -13.84 0.94
C GLU A 124 -18.71 -12.97 -0.07
N GLY A 125 -18.01 -13.59 -1.03
CA GLY A 125 -17.23 -12.89 -2.05
C GLY A 125 -16.15 -12.02 -1.40
N ILE A 126 -16.26 -10.70 -1.57
CA ILE A 126 -15.30 -9.69 -1.05
C ILE A 126 -15.75 -9.03 0.27
N SER A 127 -16.68 -9.65 1.00
CA SER A 127 -17.22 -9.14 2.26
C SER A 127 -17.01 -10.12 3.41
N TYR A 128 -17.13 -9.66 4.64
CA TYR A 128 -17.09 -10.51 5.84
C TYR A 128 -18.11 -10.03 6.88
N TYR A 129 -18.47 -10.89 7.84
CA TYR A 129 -19.39 -10.56 8.93
C TYR A 129 -18.63 -10.20 10.21
N ALA A 130 -19.01 -9.09 10.84
CA ALA A 130 -18.61 -8.80 12.22
C ALA A 130 -19.56 -9.53 13.18
N VAL A 131 -19.01 -10.30 14.13
CA VAL A 131 -19.78 -11.08 15.10
C VAL A 131 -19.25 -10.84 16.52
N ALA A 132 -20.15 -10.95 17.52
CA ALA A 132 -19.79 -10.96 18.92
C ALA A 132 -19.82 -12.40 19.44
N VAL A 133 -18.70 -12.89 19.96
CA VAL A 133 -18.57 -14.23 20.54
C VAL A 133 -18.39 -14.09 22.05
N ALA A 134 -19.13 -14.87 22.83
CA ALA A 134 -19.14 -14.86 24.30
C ALA A 134 -18.75 -16.22 24.87
#